data_AF-A0A1V4M0D7-F1
#
_entry.id   AF-A0A1V4M0D7-F1
#
_cell.length_a   1.000
_cell.length_b   1.000
_cell.length_c   1.000
_cell.angle_alpha   90.00
_cell.angle_beta   90.00
_cell.angle_gamma   90.00
#
_symmetry.space_group_name_H-M   'P 1'
#
loop_
_entity.id
_entity.type
_entity.pdbx_description
1 polymer ?
#
loop_
_entity_poly.entity_id
_entity_poly.type
_entity_poly.pdbx_seq_one_letter_code
_entity_poly.pdbx_strand_id
1 'polypeptide(L)'
;MENNEIKYLKGLLDEINPDKYDFRLKWTEGKEVIGVFSMAEDKAISDLYKNETFYRTFLNINEKIHYSLKQAIEYSYTDEVMNDFNMFGKSTKNEMLAFYYVENAIFRTSTLWDVLAQFYNIHYDIGKEVDKIHYQRFFKNEFNKTSTNINRQI
;
A
#
# COMPACT_ATOMS: atom_id res chain seq x y z
N MET A 1 16.91 16.29 -23.47
CA MET A 1 16.49 16.91 -22.19
C MET A 1 15.48 15.96 -21.57
N GLU A 2 15.68 15.54 -20.33
CA GLU A 2 14.66 14.73 -19.64
C GLU A 2 13.38 15.57 -19.55
N ASN A 3 12.24 14.99 -19.97
CA ASN A 3 10.96 15.69 -19.99
C ASN A 3 10.63 16.18 -18.56
N ASN A 4 10.33 17.48 -18.41
CA ASN A 4 10.02 18.09 -17.12
C ASN A 4 8.90 17.35 -16.37
N GLU A 5 7.96 16.76 -17.11
CA GLU A 5 6.89 15.95 -16.55
C GLU A 5 7.40 14.62 -15.98
N ILE A 6 8.27 13.90 -16.69
CA ILE A 6 8.90 12.66 -16.19
C ILE A 6 9.65 12.94 -14.89
N LYS A 7 10.39 14.06 -14.84
CA LYS A 7 11.13 14.47 -13.64
C LYS A 7 10.18 14.77 -12.48
N TYR A 8 9.08 15.46 -12.73
CA TYR A 8 8.05 15.74 -11.73
C TYR A 8 7.43 14.45 -11.18
N LEU A 9 7.01 13.54 -12.07
CA LEU A 9 6.37 12.27 -11.68
C LEU A 9 7.32 11.37 -10.89
N LYS A 10 8.59 11.26 -11.29
CA LYS A 10 9.60 10.54 -10.51
C LYS A 10 9.83 11.19 -9.14
N GLY A 11 9.85 12.52 -9.07
CA GLY A 11 9.96 13.25 -7.81
C GLY A 11 8.83 12.92 -6.83
N LEU A 12 7.58 12.81 -7.31
CA LEU A 12 6.45 12.38 -6.47
C LEU A 12 6.63 10.96 -5.91
N LEU A 13 7.23 10.05 -6.68
CA LEU A 13 7.54 8.70 -6.21
C LEU A 13 8.61 8.75 -5.11
N ASP A 14 9.66 9.55 -5.29
CA ASP A 14 10.76 9.63 -4.33
C ASP A 14 10.35 10.28 -2.98
N GLU A 15 9.30 11.11 -2.97
CA GLU A 15 8.72 11.65 -1.73
C GLU A 15 8.14 10.57 -0.81
N ILE A 16 7.65 9.48 -1.39
CA ILE A 16 7.09 8.35 -0.64
C ILE A 16 8.26 7.45 -0.20
N ASN A 17 8.84 7.74 0.95
CA ASN A 17 9.94 6.96 1.52
C ASN A 17 9.53 6.27 2.84
N PRO A 18 9.09 5.00 2.77
CA PRO A 18 8.77 4.20 3.95
C PRO A 18 9.96 3.92 4.85
N ASP A 19 11.17 3.81 4.29
CA ASP A 19 12.40 3.46 5.02
C ASP A 19 12.79 4.51 6.06
N LYS A 20 12.18 5.71 5.99
CA LYS A 20 12.23 6.72 7.04
C LYS A 20 11.69 6.21 8.39
N TYR A 21 10.86 5.18 8.40
CA TYR A 21 10.18 4.67 9.59
C TYR A 21 10.69 3.26 9.94
N ASP A 22 11.84 3.13 10.61
CA ASP A 22 12.40 1.80 10.95
C ASP A 22 11.59 1.10 12.06
N PHE A 23 10.62 0.27 11.67
CA PHE A 23 9.80 -0.55 12.58
C PHE A 23 10.39 -1.94 12.85
N ARG A 24 11.70 -2.14 12.63
CA ARG A 24 12.36 -3.44 12.83
C ARG A 24 12.80 -3.65 14.28
N LEU A 25 12.52 -4.84 14.81
CA LEU A 25 13.04 -5.29 16.10
C LEU A 25 14.48 -5.75 15.95
N LYS A 26 15.41 -4.97 16.51
CA LYS A 26 16.83 -5.29 16.56
C LYS A 26 17.10 -6.08 17.85
N TRP A 27 17.61 -7.30 17.72
CA TRP A 27 17.95 -8.15 18.86
C TRP A 27 19.37 -7.84 19.37
N THR A 28 20.34 -7.77 18.44
CA THR A 28 21.74 -7.39 18.67
C THR A 28 22.30 -6.72 17.41
N GLU A 29 23.51 -6.15 17.46
CA GLU A 29 24.19 -5.62 16.26
C GLU A 29 24.14 -6.62 15.09
N GLY A 30 23.54 -6.17 13.98
CA GLY A 30 23.41 -6.95 12.74
C GLY A 30 22.39 -8.10 12.77
N LYS A 31 21.63 -8.31 13.85
CA LYS A 31 20.61 -9.38 13.93
C LYS A 31 19.22 -8.81 14.13
N GLU A 32 18.34 -9.11 13.19
CA GLU A 32 16.93 -8.74 13.22
C GLU A 32 16.09 -9.93 13.68
N VAL A 33 15.04 -9.64 14.44
CA VAL A 33 14.02 -10.64 14.77
C VAL A 33 13.06 -10.75 13.59
N ILE A 34 12.91 -11.96 13.03
CA ILE A 34 12.00 -12.26 11.91
C ILE A 34 10.74 -13.01 12.42
N GLY A 35 10.76 -13.46 13.68
CA GLY A 35 9.69 -14.22 14.33
C GLY A 35 10.06 -14.60 15.77
N VAL A 36 9.11 -14.59 16.71
CA VAL A 36 9.22 -15.23 18.02
C VAL A 36 8.04 -16.17 18.14
N PHE A 37 8.34 -17.43 18.39
CA PHE A 37 7.36 -18.43 18.75
C PHE A 37 7.27 -18.46 20.28
N SER A 38 6.23 -17.82 20.83
CA SER A 38 5.91 -17.94 22.26
C SER A 38 4.95 -19.11 22.46
N MET A 39 5.26 -20.02 23.38
CA MET A 39 4.33 -21.05 23.86
C MET A 39 3.28 -20.48 24.85
N ALA A 40 3.45 -19.24 25.30
CA ALA A 40 2.54 -18.58 26.21
C ALA A 40 1.69 -17.54 25.47
N GLU A 41 0.44 -17.37 25.92
CA GLU A 41 -0.52 -16.31 25.58
C GLU A 41 -0.01 -14.89 25.97
N ASP A 42 1.25 -14.57 25.69
CA ASP A 42 1.80 -13.26 25.95
C ASP A 42 1.30 -12.30 24.88
N LYS A 43 0.20 -11.61 25.20
CA LYS A 43 -0.48 -10.64 24.35
C LYS A 43 0.49 -9.59 23.79
N ALA A 44 1.47 -9.16 24.59
CA ALA A 44 2.44 -8.14 24.17
C ALA A 44 3.34 -8.63 23.03
N ILE A 45 3.82 -9.87 23.10
CA ILE A 45 4.63 -10.48 22.04
C ILE A 45 3.76 -10.70 20.79
N SER A 46 2.54 -11.23 20.96
CA SER A 46 1.60 -11.45 19.85
C SER A 46 1.28 -10.18 19.07
N ASP A 47 0.98 -9.08 19.78
CA ASP A 47 0.61 -7.81 19.15
C ASP A 47 1.80 -7.16 18.45
N LEU A 48 3.00 -7.30 19.00
CA LEU A 48 4.24 -6.86 18.37
C LEU A 48 4.47 -7.54 16.99
N TYR A 49 4.25 -8.87 16.88
CA TYR A 49 4.37 -9.59 15.60
C TYR A 49 3.33 -9.21 14.57
N LYS A 50 2.08 -9.02 15.00
CA LYS A 50 1.01 -8.56 14.11
C LYS A 50 1.40 -7.22 13.50
N ASN A 51 1.86 -6.27 14.33
CA ASN A 51 2.30 -4.96 13.87
C ASN A 51 3.52 -5.05 12.93
N GLU A 52 4.51 -5.88 13.24
CA GLU A 52 5.67 -6.12 12.35
C GLU A 52 5.23 -6.70 11.00
N THR A 53 4.31 -7.67 11.02
CA THR A 53 3.79 -8.32 9.80
C THR A 53 3.04 -7.32 8.92
N PHE A 54 2.21 -6.46 9.51
CA PHE A 54 1.54 -5.39 8.78
C PHE A 54 2.53 -4.38 8.19
N TYR A 55 3.55 -3.99 8.97
CA TYR A 55 4.58 -3.09 8.48
C TYR A 55 5.37 -3.68 7.30
N ARG A 56 5.83 -4.94 7.38
CA ARG A 56 6.51 -5.63 6.28
C ARG A 56 5.62 -5.78 5.05
N THR A 57 4.33 -6.06 5.25
CA THR A 57 3.35 -6.16 4.16
C THR A 57 3.17 -4.81 3.47
N PHE A 58 3.06 -3.72 4.25
CA PHE A 58 3.00 -2.35 3.74
C PHE A 58 4.23 -2.02 2.89
N LEU A 59 5.44 -2.27 3.39
CA LEU A 59 6.69 -2.04 2.64
C LEU A 59 6.71 -2.78 1.30
N ASN A 60 6.41 -4.08 1.33
CA ASN A 60 6.41 -4.94 0.15
C ASN A 60 5.38 -4.48 -0.91
N ILE A 61 4.19 -4.06 -0.48
CA ILE A 61 3.19 -3.53 -1.41
C ILE A 61 3.63 -2.16 -1.94
N ASN A 62 4.17 -1.28 -1.09
CA ASN A 62 4.65 0.03 -1.49
C ASN A 62 5.76 -0.06 -2.55
N GLU A 63 6.75 -0.92 -2.34
CA GLU A 63 7.83 -1.17 -3.32
C GLU A 63 7.26 -1.60 -4.67
N LYS A 64 6.26 -2.48 -4.67
CA LYS A 64 5.60 -2.94 -5.91
C LYS A 64 4.77 -1.85 -6.59
N ILE A 65 4.15 -0.95 -5.82
CA ILE A 65 3.45 0.23 -6.36
C ILE A 65 4.48 1.15 -7.04
N HIS A 66 5.58 1.47 -6.36
CA HIS A 66 6.67 2.28 -6.92
C HIS A 66 7.23 1.70 -8.19
N TYR A 67 7.54 0.40 -8.19
CA TYR A 67 8.04 -0.29 -9.36
C TYR A 67 7.04 -0.20 -10.53
N SER A 68 5.76 -0.46 -10.25
CA SER A 68 4.72 -0.39 -11.28
C SER A 68 4.58 1.03 -11.84
N LEU A 69 4.55 2.06 -11.00
CA LEU A 69 4.47 3.45 -11.45
C LEU A 69 5.71 3.89 -12.24
N LYS A 70 6.91 3.44 -11.83
CA LYS A 70 8.14 3.70 -12.58
C LYS A 70 8.09 3.09 -13.98
N GLN A 71 7.67 1.83 -14.09
CA GLN A 71 7.50 1.16 -15.38
C GLN A 71 6.42 1.83 -16.23
N ALA A 72 5.28 2.22 -15.63
CA ALA A 72 4.22 2.94 -16.32
C ALA A 72 4.74 4.25 -16.93
N ILE A 73 5.52 5.04 -16.19
CA ILE A 73 6.17 6.25 -16.69
C ILE A 73 7.10 5.89 -17.86
N GLU A 74 8.01 4.92 -17.69
CA GLU A 74 8.96 4.52 -18.73
C GLU A 74 8.27 4.15 -20.05
N TYR A 75 7.19 3.36 -20.00
CA TYR A 75 6.46 2.96 -21.21
C TYR A 75 5.61 4.10 -21.81
N SER A 76 5.00 4.94 -20.98
CA SER A 76 4.12 6.04 -21.44
C SER A 76 4.87 7.11 -22.23
N TYR A 77 6.16 7.32 -21.94
CA TYR A 77 6.98 8.33 -22.60
C TYR A 77 7.93 7.75 -23.67
N THR A 78 7.64 6.55 -24.18
CA THR A 78 8.34 6.04 -25.38
C THR A 78 7.92 6.84 -26.62
N ASP A 79 8.82 6.97 -27.60
CA ASP A 79 8.52 7.71 -28.84
C ASP A 79 7.31 7.15 -29.58
N GLU A 80 7.13 5.82 -29.58
CA GLU A 80 5.97 5.13 -30.17
C GLU A 80 4.67 5.58 -29.49
N VAL A 81 4.63 5.62 -28.16
CA VAL A 81 3.43 6.02 -27.41
C VAL A 81 3.17 7.53 -27.56
N MET A 82 4.22 8.35 -27.48
CA MET A 82 4.08 9.80 -27.52
C MET A 82 3.65 10.35 -28.89
N ASN A 83 4.07 9.70 -29.98
CA ASN A 83 3.80 10.20 -31.34
C ASN A 83 2.63 9.48 -32.02
N ASP A 84 2.39 8.21 -31.70
CA ASP A 84 1.44 7.37 -32.43
C ASP A 84 0.18 6.99 -31.61
N PHE A 85 -0.03 7.63 -30.44
CA PHE A 85 -1.18 7.34 -29.59
C PHE A 85 -2.51 7.48 -30.34
N ASN A 86 -3.32 6.41 -30.30
CA ASN A 86 -4.66 6.42 -30.87
C ASN A 86 -5.65 5.70 -29.97
N MET A 87 -6.50 6.47 -29.30
CA MET A 87 -7.54 5.98 -28.38
C MET A 87 -8.51 4.95 -29.01
N PHE A 88 -8.78 5.05 -30.31
CA PHE A 88 -9.68 4.14 -31.02
C PHE A 88 -8.93 3.11 -31.89
N GLY A 89 -7.59 3.20 -31.91
CA GLY A 89 -6.72 2.31 -32.63
C GLY A 89 -6.39 1.04 -31.85
N LYS A 90 -5.66 0.13 -32.48
CA LYS A 90 -5.08 -1.01 -31.78
C LYS A 90 -3.91 -0.51 -30.95
N SER A 91 -3.92 -0.84 -29.66
CA SER A 91 -2.82 -0.43 -28.79
C SER A 91 -1.50 -1.05 -29.19
N THR A 92 -0.44 -0.25 -29.11
CA THR A 92 0.93 -0.75 -29.27
C THR A 92 1.34 -1.58 -28.05
N LYS A 93 2.46 -2.30 -28.15
CA LYS A 93 2.95 -3.09 -27.02
C LYS A 93 3.31 -2.18 -25.83
N ASN A 94 3.91 -1.02 -26.11
CA ASN A 94 4.30 -0.07 -25.06
C ASN A 94 3.08 0.60 -24.43
N GLU A 95 2.05 0.95 -25.19
CA GLU A 95 0.77 1.42 -24.61
C GLU A 95 0.16 0.36 -23.70
N MET A 96 0.08 -0.90 -24.15
CA MET A 96 -0.48 -1.99 -23.36
C MET A 96 0.30 -2.18 -22.05
N LEU A 97 1.63 -2.11 -22.09
CA LEU A 97 2.47 -2.21 -20.89
C LEU A 97 2.28 -1.01 -19.96
N ALA A 98 2.20 0.21 -20.49
CA ALA A 98 1.91 1.40 -19.70
C ALA A 98 0.60 1.23 -18.91
N PHE A 99 -0.50 0.86 -19.60
CA PHE A 99 -1.78 0.60 -18.95
C PHE A 99 -1.70 -0.54 -17.93
N TYR A 100 -1.08 -1.66 -18.29
CA TYR A 100 -0.91 -2.81 -17.39
C TYR A 100 -0.23 -2.41 -16.08
N TYR A 101 0.83 -1.61 -16.14
CA TYR A 101 1.54 -1.18 -14.94
C TYR A 101 0.76 -0.14 -14.12
N VAL A 102 0.00 0.76 -14.77
CA VAL A 102 -0.93 1.67 -14.07
C VAL A 102 -2.01 0.89 -13.33
N GLU A 103 -2.68 -0.06 -13.99
CA GLU A 103 -3.71 -0.90 -13.37
C GLU A 103 -3.16 -1.69 -12.19
N ASN A 104 -1.94 -2.24 -12.33
CA ASN A 104 -1.25 -2.94 -11.26
C ASN A 104 -0.95 -2.06 -10.04
N ALA A 105 -0.61 -0.78 -10.25
CA ALA A 105 -0.40 0.18 -9.17
C ALA A 105 -1.73 0.52 -8.46
N ILE A 106 -2.80 0.76 -9.22
CA ILE A 106 -4.14 1.06 -8.69
C ILE A 106 -4.67 -0.12 -7.85
N PHE A 107 -4.55 -1.34 -8.37
CA PHE A 107 -4.98 -2.54 -7.66
C PHE A 107 -4.23 -2.73 -6.34
N ARG A 108 -2.89 -2.60 -6.36
CA ARG A 108 -2.06 -2.73 -5.16
C ARG A 108 -2.34 -1.62 -4.14
N THR A 109 -2.63 -0.40 -4.61
CA THR A 109 -3.06 0.69 -3.73
C THR A 109 -4.37 0.35 -3.03
N SER A 110 -5.33 -0.26 -3.74
CA SER A 110 -6.57 -0.75 -3.14
C SER A 110 -6.31 -1.86 -2.11
N THR A 111 -5.40 -2.80 -2.42
CA THR A 111 -4.96 -3.82 -1.45
C THR A 111 -4.34 -3.19 -0.20
N LEU A 112 -3.57 -2.11 -0.35
CA LEU A 112 -2.97 -1.40 0.78
C LEU A 112 -4.04 -0.82 1.72
N TRP A 113 -5.14 -0.30 1.17
CA TRP A 113 -6.28 0.16 1.95
C TRP A 113 -6.97 -0.99 2.72
N ASP A 114 -7.08 -2.18 2.12
CA ASP A 114 -7.60 -3.35 2.83
C ASP A 114 -6.67 -3.80 3.97
N VAL A 115 -5.35 -3.82 3.73
CA VAL A 115 -4.35 -4.11 4.77
C VAL A 115 -4.43 -3.09 5.91
N LEU A 116 -4.61 -1.82 5.60
CA LEU A 116 -4.81 -0.77 6.61
C LEU A 116 -6.08 -1.03 7.44
N ALA A 117 -7.20 -1.38 6.80
CA ALA A 117 -8.43 -1.70 7.50
C ALA A 117 -8.29 -2.92 8.42
N GLN A 118 -7.55 -3.95 7.99
CA GLN A 118 -7.24 -5.12 8.82
C GLN A 118 -6.35 -4.75 10.02
N PHE A 119 -5.34 -3.91 9.80
CA PHE A 119 -4.50 -3.36 10.86
C PHE A 119 -5.35 -2.62 11.90
N TYR A 120 -6.24 -1.72 11.49
CA TYR A 120 -7.14 -1.00 12.40
C TYR A 120 -8.05 -1.95 13.18
N ASN A 121 -8.60 -2.97 12.53
CA ASN A 121 -9.47 -3.94 13.18
C ASN A 121 -8.76 -4.70 14.30
N ILE A 122 -7.50 -5.08 14.08
CA ILE A 122 -6.67 -5.78 15.06
C ILE A 122 -6.19 -4.83 16.16
N HIS A 123 -5.69 -3.64 15.79
CA HIS A 123 -5.11 -2.69 16.73
C HIS A 123 -6.14 -2.15 17.73
N TYR A 124 -7.37 -1.91 17.28
CA TYR A 124 -8.46 -1.42 18.12
C TYR A 124 -9.43 -2.52 18.59
N ASP A 125 -9.10 -3.80 18.38
CA ASP A 125 -9.91 -4.95 18.78
C ASP A 125 -11.40 -4.83 18.39
N ILE A 126 -11.66 -4.43 17.14
CA ILE A 126 -13.01 -4.14 16.63
C ILE A 126 -13.83 -5.43 16.43
N GLY A 127 -13.17 -6.60 16.45
CA GLY A 127 -13.82 -7.90 16.50
C GLY A 127 -14.40 -8.41 15.17
N LYS A 128 -14.07 -7.80 14.02
CA LYS A 128 -14.47 -8.33 12.71
C LYS A 128 -13.51 -9.43 12.25
N GLU A 129 -14.04 -10.42 11.56
CA GLU A 129 -13.23 -11.46 10.90
C GLU A 129 -12.34 -10.81 9.82
N VAL A 130 -11.03 -11.03 9.92
CA VAL A 130 -9.99 -10.30 9.16
C VAL A 130 -10.13 -10.53 7.65
N ASP A 131 -10.55 -11.73 7.24
CA ASP A 131 -10.78 -12.13 5.85
C ASP A 131 -12.02 -11.50 5.21
N LYS A 132 -12.93 -10.92 6.01
CA LYS A 132 -14.15 -10.25 5.56
C LYS A 132 -14.05 -8.72 5.53
N ILE A 133 -12.86 -8.19 5.78
CA ILE A 133 -12.63 -6.74 5.83
C ILE A 133 -12.38 -6.21 4.43
N HIS A 134 -13.32 -5.40 3.95
CA HIS A 134 -13.14 -4.53 2.79
C HIS A 134 -13.08 -3.07 3.25
N TYR A 135 -12.02 -2.35 2.89
CA TYR A 135 -11.71 -1.02 3.43
C TYR A 135 -12.90 -0.05 3.33
N GLN A 136 -13.60 -0.03 2.18
CA GLN A 136 -14.73 0.86 1.95
C GLN A 136 -15.86 0.65 2.97
N ARG A 137 -16.22 -0.61 3.20
CA ARG A 137 -17.29 -0.98 4.15
C ARG A 137 -16.82 -0.76 5.58
N PHE A 138 -15.57 -1.11 5.86
CA PHE A 138 -14.97 -1.00 7.17
C PHE A 138 -14.96 0.45 7.67
N PHE A 139 -14.29 1.34 6.93
CA PHE A 139 -14.17 2.74 7.34
C PHE A 139 -15.51 3.48 7.32
N LYS A 140 -16.41 3.17 6.37
CA LYS A 140 -17.77 3.76 6.37
C LYS A 140 -18.56 3.38 7.62
N ASN A 141 -18.52 2.11 8.03
CA ASN A 141 -19.26 1.64 9.20
C ASN A 141 -18.68 2.23 10.50
N GLU A 142 -17.35 2.33 10.62
CA GLU A 142 -16.74 2.94 11.80
C GLU A 142 -16.97 4.45 11.85
N PHE A 143 -16.89 5.18 10.73
CA PHE A 143 -17.26 6.60 10.68
C PHE A 143 -18.70 6.85 11.16
N ASN A 144 -19.65 6.03 10.68
CA ASN A 144 -21.06 6.18 11.04
C ASN A 144 -21.32 5.90 12.53
N LYS A 145 -20.61 4.93 13.14
CA LYS A 145 -20.72 4.67 14.58
C LYS A 145 -20.23 5.86 15.41
N THR A 146 -19.11 6.46 15.01
CA THR A 146 -18.56 7.65 15.68
C THR A 146 -19.55 8.82 15.61
N SER A 147 -20.17 9.05 14.45
CA SER A 147 -21.20 10.10 14.28
C SER A 147 -22.47 9.83 15.11
N THR A 148 -22.86 8.56 15.28
CA THR A 148 -24.06 8.20 16.07
C THR A 148 -23.82 8.38 17.57
N ASN A 149 -22.60 8.15 18.05
CA ASN A 149 -22.24 8.34 19.46
C ASN A 149 -22.12 9.82 19.86
N ILE A 150 -21.68 10.70 18.93
CA ILE A 150 -21.63 12.15 19.16
C ILE A 150 -23.05 12.74 19.31
N ASN A 151 -24.02 12.26 18.53
CA ASN A 151 -25.41 12.74 18.60
C ASN A 151 -26.22 12.20 19.81
N ARG A 152 -25.65 11.29 20.60
CA ARG A 152 -26.28 10.79 21.84
C ARG A 152 -25.77 11.46 23.11
N GLN A 153 -24.78 12.36 23.00
CA GLN A 153 -24.20 13.10 24.11
C GLN A 153 -24.63 14.58 24.14
N ILE A 154 -25.62 14.96 23.33
CA ILE A 154 -26.24 16.29 23.30
C ILE A 154 -27.70 16.16 23.72
#